data_AF-A0A5B6T973-F1
#
_entry.id   AF-A0A5B6T973-F1
#
_cell.length_a   1.000
_cell.length_b   1.000
_cell.length_c   1.000
_cell.angle_alpha   90.00
_cell.angle_beta   90.00
_cell.angle_gamma   90.00
#
_symmetry.space_group_name_H-M   'P 1'
#
loop_
_entity.id
_entity.type
_entity.pdbx_description
1 polymer ?
#
loop_
_entity_poly.entity_id
_entity_poly.type
_entity_poly.pdbx_seq_one_letter_code
_entity_poly.pdbx_strand_id
1 'polypeptide(L)'
;MISTVFNNTIGSPYDFAITRLTPQEEENILSGLFEQLLIFDKITISTNRVSFPLIFLLDKLGINKVEELIERGYIHFIIWTPVLVTGIGNRNEDGTNNESAMFGQPPLAAGSLSDEDFDPENNIEKALTLFGFHRDRKRIFKRKASKNFIIPNGMEFSSDSANFVINAYKQNNLAELGLPYLVEPEQLNLQQRSLLLHLGSKLLETAVLSKYNFKSYENYEHYKICEHNLKNIGDALKVSTNTSQILTIENIPNLKSLYLNEKLDFDKVIKIRHLSTAKYFRKWINQVSENYNAQEITREYINEIKGNSKFFESNSGKFIRNISLFGVNTALGAAIAGPIGIAAGYGLGLLETYWLDSILKGKNPSMFIDKIREEVENTED
;
A
#
# COMPACT_ATOMS: atom_id res chain seq x y z
N MET A 1 2.64 -15.37 20.53
CA MET A 1 3.12 -14.27 19.67
C MET A 1 3.23 -13.05 20.58
N ILE A 2 4.41 -12.42 20.70
CA ILE A 2 4.60 -11.26 21.60
C ILE A 2 3.75 -10.10 21.09
N SER A 3 2.87 -9.57 21.94
CA SER A 3 1.96 -8.47 21.63
C SER A 3 2.65 -7.13 21.92
N THR A 4 3.12 -6.44 20.86
CA THR A 4 3.75 -5.11 20.97
C THR A 4 2.80 -4.02 20.53
N VAL A 5 2.59 -3.01 21.38
CA VAL A 5 1.80 -1.80 21.06
C VAL A 5 2.71 -0.60 20.81
N PHE A 6 2.35 0.24 19.85
CA PHE A 6 2.96 1.53 19.61
C PHE A 6 2.18 2.63 20.33
N ASN A 7 2.90 3.44 21.10
CA ASN A 7 2.37 4.57 21.84
C ASN A 7 3.03 5.87 21.35
N ASN A 8 2.23 6.80 20.86
CA ASN A 8 2.65 8.15 20.48
C ASN A 8 1.90 9.24 21.25
N THR A 9 1.37 8.91 22.42
CA THR A 9 0.51 9.81 23.21
C THR A 9 1.27 10.55 24.30
N ILE A 10 2.41 10.01 24.74
CA ILE A 10 3.35 10.75 25.61
C ILE A 10 4.05 11.88 24.82
N GLY A 11 4.29 11.69 23.52
CA GLY A 11 4.92 12.70 22.68
C GLY A 11 4.72 12.40 21.21
N SER A 12 4.53 13.46 20.43
CA SER A 12 4.39 13.36 18.98
C SER A 12 5.77 13.14 18.33
N PRO A 13 5.88 12.21 17.36
CA PRO A 13 7.10 12.08 16.56
C PRO A 13 7.49 13.38 15.83
N TYR A 14 6.53 14.29 15.61
CA TYR A 14 6.71 15.53 14.86
C TYR A 14 6.93 16.77 15.75
N ASP A 15 6.81 16.65 17.08
CA ASP A 15 6.97 17.79 17.99
C ASP A 15 8.42 17.89 18.48
N PHE A 16 9.22 18.74 17.84
CA PHE A 16 10.65 18.91 18.14
C PHE A 16 10.94 19.81 19.35
N ALA A 17 9.98 19.96 20.27
CA ALA A 17 10.07 20.78 21.47
C ALA A 17 9.57 20.01 22.71
N ILE A 18 9.98 20.46 23.89
CA ILE A 18 9.43 19.94 25.15
C ILE A 18 8.00 20.45 25.28
N THR A 19 7.03 19.53 25.25
CA THR A 19 5.61 19.85 25.41
C THR A 19 5.31 20.19 26.88
N ARG A 20 4.53 21.25 27.09
CA ARG A 20 3.99 21.58 28.43
C ARG A 20 2.62 20.93 28.54
N LEU A 21 2.53 19.89 29.36
CA LEU A 21 1.29 19.19 29.65
C LEU A 21 0.60 19.80 30.86
N THR A 22 -0.72 19.88 30.82
CA THR A 22 -1.57 20.16 31.98
C THR A 22 -1.62 18.93 32.90
N PRO A 23 -1.88 19.09 34.20
CA PRO A 23 -1.98 17.95 35.12
C PRO A 23 -2.97 16.86 34.67
N GLN A 24 -4.08 17.28 34.04
CA GLN A 24 -5.07 16.35 33.49
C GLN A 24 -4.52 15.54 32.30
N GLU A 25 -3.76 16.17 31.40
CA GLU A 25 -3.12 15.47 30.28
C GLU A 25 -2.06 14.48 30.79
N GLU A 26 -1.28 14.87 31.80
CA GLU A 26 -0.31 13.98 32.44
C GLU A 26 -0.99 12.74 33.05
N GLU A 27 -2.12 12.93 33.75
CA GLU A 27 -2.89 11.82 34.34
C GLU A 27 -3.51 10.91 33.28
N ASN A 28 -4.04 11.48 32.20
CA ASN A 28 -4.58 10.72 31.07
C ASN A 28 -3.49 9.88 30.40
N ILE A 29 -2.29 10.45 30.18
CA ILE A 29 -1.15 9.72 29.63
C ILE A 29 -0.71 8.58 30.56
N LEU A 30 -0.61 8.84 31.87
CA LEU A 30 -0.20 7.83 32.85
C LEU A 30 -1.21 6.68 32.96
N SER A 31 -2.51 7.00 32.95
CA SER A 31 -3.57 5.98 32.97
C SER A 31 -3.58 5.12 31.70
N GLY A 32 -3.40 5.74 30.52
CA GLY A 32 -3.25 5.00 29.26
C GLY A 32 -2.01 4.11 29.24
N LEU A 33 -0.86 4.60 29.73
CA LEU A 33 0.35 3.79 29.87
C LEU A 33 0.15 2.63 30.84
N PHE A 34 -0.51 2.86 31.98
CA PHE A 34 -0.83 1.83 32.96
C PHE A 34 -1.70 0.73 32.33
N GLU A 35 -2.76 1.10 31.62
CA GLU A 35 -3.62 0.16 30.90
C GLU A 35 -2.81 -0.65 29.88
N GLN A 36 -1.98 0.02 29.07
CA GLN A 36 -1.15 -0.67 28.07
C GLN A 36 -0.17 -1.67 28.70
N LEU A 37 0.40 -1.35 29.86
CA LEU A 37 1.32 -2.25 30.58
C LEU A 37 0.61 -3.52 31.11
N LEU A 38 -0.71 -3.45 31.32
CA LEU A 38 -1.52 -4.61 31.75
C LEU A 38 -1.97 -5.48 30.58
N ILE A 39 -2.20 -4.90 29.40
CA ILE A 39 -2.80 -5.58 28.24
C ILE A 39 -1.74 -6.12 27.26
N PHE A 40 -0.60 -5.43 27.14
CA PHE A 40 0.43 -5.74 26.15
C PHE A 40 1.71 -6.26 26.81
N ASP A 41 2.39 -7.18 26.13
CA ASP A 41 3.68 -7.70 26.59
C ASP A 41 4.79 -6.64 26.51
N LYS A 42 4.67 -5.72 25.54
CA LYS A 42 5.63 -4.66 25.27
C LYS A 42 4.94 -3.41 24.74
N ILE A 43 5.43 -2.26 25.19
CA ILE A 43 5.08 -0.93 24.69
C ILE A 43 6.30 -0.32 24.01
N THR A 44 6.15 0.12 22.77
CA THR A 44 7.14 0.91 22.06
C THR A 44 6.66 2.36 21.98
N ILE A 45 7.35 3.26 22.66
CA ILE A 45 6.98 4.67 22.76
C ILE A 45 7.76 5.47 21.71
N SER A 46 7.06 6.21 20.85
CA SER A 46 7.70 7.08 19.86
C SER A 46 8.35 8.28 20.51
N THR A 47 9.55 8.61 20.07
CA THR A 47 10.30 9.80 20.50
C THR A 47 10.99 10.46 19.32
N ASN A 48 11.59 11.63 19.51
CA ASN A 48 12.47 12.28 18.54
C ASN A 48 13.74 12.80 19.26
N ARG A 49 14.48 13.72 18.63
CA ARG A 49 15.72 14.32 19.14
C ARG A 49 15.66 14.92 20.56
N VAL A 50 14.47 15.25 21.06
CA VAL A 50 14.26 15.86 22.38
C VAL A 50 14.11 14.81 23.47
N SER A 51 13.71 13.58 23.13
CA SER A 51 13.44 12.53 24.12
C SER A 51 12.41 12.90 25.19
N PHE A 52 11.40 13.69 24.80
CA PHE A 52 10.33 14.12 25.71
C PHE A 52 9.65 12.94 26.46
N PRO A 53 9.31 11.81 25.82
CA PRO A 53 8.73 10.68 26.54
C PRO A 53 9.62 10.13 27.66
N LEU A 54 10.94 10.08 27.43
CA LEU A 54 11.88 9.67 28.47
C LEU A 54 11.93 10.69 29.61
N ILE A 55 11.95 11.98 29.30
CA ILE A 55 11.88 13.06 30.29
C ILE A 55 10.61 12.93 31.13
N PHE A 56 9.46 12.77 30.49
CA PHE A 56 8.17 12.61 31.15
C PHE A 56 8.16 11.41 32.10
N LEU A 57 8.62 10.25 31.65
CA LEU A 57 8.65 9.05 32.48
C LEU A 57 9.63 9.19 33.67
N LEU A 58 10.78 9.83 33.47
CA LEU A 58 11.75 10.08 34.54
C LEU A 58 11.19 11.03 35.59
N ASP A 59 10.45 12.06 35.18
CA ASP A 59 9.77 13.00 36.07
C ASP A 59 8.67 12.30 36.90
N LYS A 60 7.79 11.53 36.25
CA LYS A 60 6.61 10.94 36.90
C LYS A 60 6.89 9.65 37.69
N LEU A 61 7.78 8.80 37.21
CA LEU A 61 8.01 7.47 37.78
C LEU A 61 9.36 7.36 38.50
N GLY A 62 10.30 8.27 38.21
CA GLY A 62 11.65 8.22 38.74
C GLY A 62 12.56 7.22 38.02
N ILE A 63 13.87 7.51 38.03
CA ILE A 63 14.88 6.77 37.26
C ILE A 63 14.92 5.26 37.51
N ASN A 64 14.67 4.81 38.74
CA ASN A 64 14.74 3.39 39.08
C ASN A 64 13.56 2.60 38.50
N LYS A 65 12.35 3.18 38.51
CA LYS A 65 11.18 2.52 37.93
C LYS A 65 11.27 2.48 36.42
N VAL A 66 11.69 3.58 35.80
CA VAL A 66 11.93 3.64 34.35
C VAL A 66 12.98 2.63 33.92
N GLU A 67 14.10 2.51 34.65
CA GLU A 67 15.12 1.50 34.37
C GLU A 67 14.55 0.08 34.46
N GLU A 68 13.77 -0.23 35.50
CA GLU A 68 13.15 -1.55 35.66
C GLU A 68 12.23 -1.90 34.48
N LEU A 69 11.38 -0.96 34.03
CA LEU A 69 10.46 -1.17 32.91
C LEU A 69 11.22 -1.42 31.60
N ILE A 70 12.34 -0.73 31.39
CA ILE A 70 13.21 -0.91 30.22
C ILE A 70 13.96 -2.24 30.28
N GLU A 71 14.59 -2.57 31.41
CA GLU A 71 15.39 -3.79 31.56
C GLU A 71 14.56 -5.07 31.48
N ARG A 72 13.32 -5.04 31.99
CA ARG A 72 12.36 -6.15 31.85
C ARG A 72 11.76 -6.24 30.44
N GLY A 73 12.05 -5.26 29.58
CA GLY A 73 11.58 -5.23 28.21
C GLY A 73 10.12 -4.80 28.03
N TYR A 74 9.49 -4.25 29.06
CA TYR A 74 8.11 -3.77 29.01
C TYR A 74 8.00 -2.46 28.22
N ILE A 75 9.03 -1.61 28.29
CA ILE A 75 9.09 -0.34 27.55
C ILE A 75 10.31 -0.34 26.63
N HIS A 76 10.07 0.02 25.37
CA HIS A 76 11.07 0.35 24.37
C HIS A 76 10.80 1.75 23.83
N PHE A 77 11.82 2.37 23.25
CA PHE A 77 11.66 3.62 22.53
C PHE A 77 11.91 3.40 21.05
N ILE A 78 11.20 4.13 20.20
CA ILE A 78 11.54 4.26 18.79
C ILE A 78 11.84 5.73 18.50
N ILE A 79 13.07 6.03 18.08
CA ILE A 79 13.43 7.38 17.64
C ILE A 79 12.86 7.55 16.26
N TRP A 80 11.87 8.41 16.13
CA TRP A 80 11.26 8.74 14.87
C TRP A 80 12.22 9.54 14.01
N THR A 81 12.97 8.82 13.17
CA THR A 81 13.91 9.40 12.21
C THR A 81 13.29 9.92 10.91
N PRO A 82 12.19 9.37 10.34
CA PRO A 82 11.72 9.82 9.05
C PRO A 82 11.00 11.17 9.16
N VAL A 83 11.38 12.10 8.29
CA VAL A 83 10.83 13.45 8.24
C VAL A 83 10.20 13.69 6.88
N LEU A 84 8.95 14.17 6.89
CA LEU A 84 8.23 14.61 5.69
C LEU A 84 7.78 16.05 5.93
N VAL A 85 8.08 16.96 5.00
CA VAL A 85 7.74 18.38 5.12
C VAL A 85 7.24 18.95 3.81
N THR A 86 6.51 20.06 3.87
CA THR A 86 6.15 20.89 2.72
C THR A 86 6.69 22.31 2.91
N GLY A 87 7.09 22.95 1.83
CA GLY A 87 7.31 24.40 1.82
C GLY A 87 5.99 25.15 2.03
N ILE A 88 6.04 26.27 2.74
CA ILE A 88 4.90 27.17 3.00
C ILE A 88 5.09 28.57 2.40
N GLY A 89 6.15 28.76 1.61
CA GLY A 89 6.51 30.03 1.00
C GLY A 89 7.28 30.95 1.94
N ASN A 90 7.38 32.22 1.56
CA ASN A 90 8.05 33.24 2.36
C ASN A 90 7.04 33.93 3.27
N ARG A 91 7.39 34.18 4.53
CA ARG A 91 6.55 34.96 5.43
C ARG A 91 6.75 36.45 5.15
N ASN A 92 5.65 37.15 4.86
CA ASN A 92 5.62 38.60 4.72
C ASN A 92 5.71 39.28 6.10
N GLU A 93 6.00 40.58 6.11
CA GLU A 93 6.10 41.38 7.34
C GLU A 93 4.77 41.47 8.10
N ASP A 94 3.64 41.37 7.41
CA ASP A 94 2.29 41.34 7.99
C ASP A 94 1.91 39.96 8.57
N GLY A 95 2.81 38.98 8.49
CA GLY A 95 2.62 37.63 8.99
C GLY A 95 1.90 36.68 8.03
N THR A 96 1.47 37.14 6.85
CA THR A 96 0.91 36.31 5.78
C THR A 96 1.99 35.54 5.03
N ASN A 97 1.64 34.45 4.34
CA ASN A 97 2.58 33.69 3.53
C ASN A 97 2.46 34.10 2.06
N ASN A 98 3.59 34.46 1.45
CA ASN A 98 3.73 34.60 0.03
C ASN A 98 3.97 33.22 -0.61
N GLU A 99 2.90 32.62 -1.12
CA GLU A 99 2.91 31.30 -1.75
C GLU A 99 3.66 31.28 -3.10
N SER A 100 3.97 32.43 -3.72
CA SER A 100 4.64 32.46 -5.03
C SER A 100 6.00 31.77 -5.05
N ALA A 101 6.70 31.79 -3.91
CA ALA A 101 7.98 31.11 -3.73
C ALA A 101 7.88 29.57 -3.68
N MET A 102 6.67 29.03 -3.51
CA MET A 102 6.43 27.58 -3.46
C MET A 102 6.28 26.97 -4.84
N PHE A 103 5.74 27.72 -5.81
CA PHE A 103 5.46 27.20 -7.14
C PHE A 103 6.75 26.83 -7.87
N GLY A 104 6.76 25.64 -8.48
CA GLY A 104 7.94 25.07 -9.13
C GLY A 104 8.89 24.31 -8.19
N GLN A 105 8.64 24.32 -6.88
CA GLN A 105 9.33 23.45 -5.92
C GLN A 105 8.55 22.16 -5.70
N PRO A 106 9.22 21.03 -5.37
CA PRO A 106 8.55 19.79 -4.99
C PRO A 106 7.49 20.02 -3.90
N PRO A 107 6.30 19.38 -3.97
CA PRO A 107 5.24 19.56 -2.99
C PRO A 107 5.58 18.94 -1.63
N LEU A 108 6.45 17.93 -1.61
CA LEU A 108 6.96 17.30 -0.40
C LEU A 108 8.47 17.16 -0.50
N ALA A 109 9.15 17.36 0.62
CA ALA A 109 10.54 16.98 0.81
C ALA A 109 10.62 15.86 1.85
N ALA A 110 11.33 14.80 1.48
CA ALA A 110 11.67 13.70 2.35
C ALA A 110 13.02 13.98 3.02
N GLY A 111 13.15 13.56 4.27
CA GLY A 111 14.38 13.68 5.03
C GLY A 111 14.48 12.65 6.14
N SER A 112 15.58 12.73 6.87
CA SER A 112 15.83 11.99 8.09
C SER A 112 16.42 12.92 9.14
N LEU A 113 16.21 12.60 10.42
CA LEU A 113 17.05 13.15 11.47
C LEU A 113 18.53 12.91 11.17
N SER A 114 19.37 13.84 11.62
CA SER A 114 20.83 13.71 11.53
C SER A 114 21.34 12.60 12.47
N ASP A 115 22.52 12.06 12.19
CA ASP A 115 23.13 11.01 13.02
C ASP A 115 23.24 11.43 14.50
N GLU A 116 23.50 12.71 14.75
CA GLU A 116 23.57 13.27 16.11
C GLU A 116 22.20 13.34 16.80
N ASP A 117 21.13 13.55 16.02
CA ASP A 117 19.76 13.70 16.52
C ASP A 117 19.09 12.36 16.83
N PHE A 118 19.51 11.28 16.16
CA PHE A 118 18.99 9.94 16.41
C PHE A 118 19.93 9.03 17.19
N ASP A 119 21.08 9.51 17.66
CA ASP A 119 21.92 8.76 18.61
C ASP A 119 21.15 8.55 19.93
N PRO A 120 20.86 7.29 20.33
CA PRO A 120 20.20 6.99 21.59
C PRO A 120 20.97 7.51 22.81
N GLU A 121 22.31 7.45 22.78
CA GLU A 121 23.12 7.89 23.93
C GLU A 121 23.02 9.41 24.13
N ASN A 122 23.13 10.17 23.05
CA ASN A 122 22.93 11.62 23.09
C ASN A 122 21.52 12.00 23.56
N ASN A 123 20.50 11.30 23.06
CA ASN A 123 19.10 11.49 23.46
C ASN A 123 18.88 11.25 24.96
N ILE A 124 19.41 10.15 25.48
CA ILE A 124 19.33 9.83 26.91
C ILE A 124 20.12 10.85 27.74
N GLU A 125 21.31 11.24 27.31
CA GLU A 125 22.13 12.24 28.01
C GLU A 125 21.38 13.57 28.11
N LYS A 126 20.81 14.07 27.00
CA LYS A 126 19.99 15.30 26.96
C LYS A 126 18.78 15.22 27.90
N ALA A 127 18.12 14.07 27.99
CA ALA A 127 17.02 13.89 28.94
C ALA A 127 17.51 13.94 30.40
N LEU A 128 18.63 13.27 30.70
CA LEU A 128 19.18 13.16 32.06
C LEU A 128 19.79 14.46 32.58
N THR A 129 20.23 15.39 31.74
CA THR A 129 20.78 16.70 32.17
C THR A 129 19.73 17.57 32.85
N LEU A 130 18.44 17.38 32.54
CA LEU A 130 17.33 18.06 33.19
C LEU A 130 17.13 17.64 34.66
N PHE A 131 17.76 16.55 35.08
CA PHE A 131 17.62 16.00 36.42
C PHE A 131 18.95 16.07 37.21
N GLY A 132 18.82 16.30 38.52
CA GLY A 132 19.93 16.36 39.47
C GLY A 132 20.54 15.00 39.85
N PHE A 133 20.50 13.99 38.96
CA PHE A 133 21.03 12.65 39.27
C PHE A 133 22.57 12.65 39.36
N HIS A 134 23.12 11.78 40.22
CA HIS A 134 24.56 11.57 40.31
C HIS A 134 25.15 11.06 38.98
N ARG A 135 26.38 11.48 38.66
CA ARG A 135 27.06 11.14 37.39
C ARG A 135 27.11 9.63 37.12
N ASP A 136 27.42 8.83 38.13
CA ASP A 136 27.46 7.37 37.97
C ASP A 136 26.08 6.78 37.69
N ARG A 137 25.03 7.34 38.29
CA ARG A 137 23.66 6.87 38.04
C ARG A 137 23.25 7.15 36.61
N LYS A 138 23.55 8.35 36.09
CA LYS A 138 23.33 8.73 34.69
C LYS A 138 24.06 7.77 33.73
N ARG A 139 25.34 7.48 33.99
CA ARG A 139 26.15 6.55 33.19
C ARG A 139 25.58 5.12 33.18
N ILE A 140 25.18 4.60 34.34
CA ILE A 140 24.61 3.25 34.45
C ILE A 140 23.28 3.17 33.69
N PHE A 141 22.41 4.16 33.90
CA PHE A 141 21.12 4.22 33.22
C PHE A 141 21.29 4.31 31.70
N LYS A 142 22.14 5.22 31.21
CA LYS A 142 22.41 5.39 29.78
C LYS A 142 22.82 4.09 29.11
N ARG A 143 23.78 3.37 29.70
CA ARG A 143 24.27 2.08 29.18
C ARG A 143 23.19 1.00 29.10
N LYS A 144 22.22 1.02 30.02
CA LYS A 144 21.10 0.07 30.05
C LYS A 144 20.00 0.47 29.08
N ALA A 145 19.62 1.75 29.08
CA ALA A 145 18.53 2.29 28.30
C ALA A 145 18.85 2.33 26.80
N SER A 146 20.08 2.68 26.39
CA SER A 146 20.44 2.86 24.97
C SER A 146 20.20 1.62 24.11
N LYS A 147 20.28 0.43 24.70
CA LYS A 147 20.03 -0.87 24.02
C LYS A 147 18.56 -1.12 23.67
N ASN A 148 17.64 -0.34 24.22
CA ASN A 148 16.20 -0.51 24.06
C ASN A 148 15.57 0.55 23.15
N PHE A 149 16.41 1.22 22.34
CA PHE A 149 15.98 2.15 21.32
C PHE A 149 15.99 1.48 19.95
N ILE A 150 14.92 1.71 19.19
CA ILE A 150 14.76 1.31 17.80
C ILE A 150 15.00 2.55 16.94
N ILE A 151 15.77 2.40 15.87
CA ILE A 151 16.07 3.47 14.93
C ILE A 151 15.60 3.01 13.54
N PRO A 152 14.50 3.57 13.01
CA PRO A 152 14.06 3.30 11.66
C PRO A 152 15.01 3.91 10.62
N ASN A 153 15.01 3.33 9.41
CA ASN A 153 15.69 3.93 8.27
C ASN A 153 14.90 5.15 7.78
N GLY A 154 15.20 6.31 8.37
CA GLY A 154 14.40 7.51 8.19
C GLY A 154 14.29 7.94 6.73
N MET A 155 15.40 7.88 5.99
CA MET A 155 15.45 8.34 4.60
C MET A 155 14.68 7.43 3.65
N GLU A 156 14.77 6.11 3.83
CA GLU A 156 14.03 5.12 3.01
C GLU A 156 12.53 5.31 3.21
N PHE A 157 12.07 5.30 4.46
CA PHE A 157 10.65 5.43 4.77
C PHE A 157 10.06 6.76 4.29
N SER A 158 10.75 7.89 4.52
CA SER A 158 10.24 9.20 4.12
C SER A 158 10.22 9.39 2.60
N SER A 159 11.27 8.93 1.90
CA SER A 159 11.36 9.02 0.44
C SER A 159 10.32 8.14 -0.24
N ASP A 160 10.14 6.90 0.21
CA ASP A 160 9.15 5.97 -0.35
C ASP A 160 7.73 6.50 -0.16
N SER A 161 7.44 7.03 1.04
CA SER A 161 6.12 7.60 1.34
C SER A 161 5.83 8.85 0.51
N ALA A 162 6.82 9.75 0.35
CA ALA A 162 6.71 10.93 -0.50
C ALA A 162 6.47 10.55 -1.97
N ASN A 163 7.27 9.62 -2.49
CA ASN A 163 7.16 9.14 -3.86
C ASN A 163 5.81 8.48 -4.11
N PHE A 164 5.35 7.63 -3.19
CA PHE A 164 4.07 6.95 -3.32
C PHE A 164 2.91 7.95 -3.38
N VAL A 165 2.84 8.91 -2.44
CA VAL A 165 1.72 9.84 -2.39
C VAL A 165 1.73 10.83 -3.56
N ILE A 166 2.91 11.26 -4.02
CA ILE A 166 3.04 12.10 -5.23
C ILE A 166 2.62 11.32 -6.48
N ASN A 167 3.00 10.04 -6.59
CA ASN A 167 2.57 9.21 -7.71
C ASN A 167 1.06 8.93 -7.68
N ALA A 168 0.48 8.70 -6.50
CA ALA A 168 -0.95 8.55 -6.33
C ALA A 168 -1.71 9.82 -6.72
N TYR A 169 -1.17 11.00 -6.39
CA TYR A 169 -1.70 12.28 -6.86
C TYR A 169 -1.65 12.37 -8.40
N LYS A 170 -0.50 12.12 -9.02
CA LYS A 170 -0.33 12.14 -10.49
C LYS A 170 -1.25 11.17 -11.23
N GLN A 171 -1.59 10.04 -10.61
CA GLN A 171 -2.52 9.04 -11.14
C GLN A 171 -3.98 9.38 -10.87
N ASN A 172 -4.27 10.53 -10.24
CA ASN A 172 -5.60 10.97 -9.83
C ASN A 172 -6.28 10.04 -8.80
N ASN A 173 -5.51 9.20 -8.10
CA ASN A 173 -6.04 8.25 -7.09
C ASN A 173 -6.51 8.97 -5.82
N LEU A 174 -6.07 10.21 -5.60
CA LEU A 174 -6.41 11.02 -4.41
C LEU A 174 -7.61 11.95 -4.62
N ALA A 175 -8.31 11.84 -5.76
CA ALA A 175 -9.43 12.73 -6.10
C ALA A 175 -10.54 12.72 -5.04
N GLU A 176 -10.93 11.54 -4.55
CA GLU A 176 -11.96 11.39 -3.52
C GLU A 176 -11.52 11.82 -2.13
N LEU A 177 -10.20 11.96 -1.92
CA LEU A 177 -9.64 12.52 -0.70
C LEU A 177 -9.55 14.04 -0.76
N GLY A 178 -10.14 14.68 -1.78
CA GLY A 178 -10.12 16.13 -1.97
C GLY A 178 -8.88 16.63 -2.73
N LEU A 179 -8.11 15.74 -3.35
CA LEU A 179 -6.88 16.09 -4.06
C LEU A 179 -6.85 15.54 -5.50
N PRO A 180 -7.76 15.99 -6.39
CA PRO A 180 -7.77 15.59 -7.79
C PRO A 180 -6.58 16.17 -8.56
N TYR A 181 -6.09 15.42 -9.56
CA TYR A 181 -5.01 15.86 -10.44
C TYR A 181 -5.50 16.91 -11.43
N LEU A 182 -5.46 18.17 -11.02
CA LEU A 182 -5.84 19.33 -11.84
C LEU A 182 -4.62 20.14 -12.30
N VAL A 183 -3.52 20.05 -11.57
CA VAL A 183 -2.26 20.77 -11.82
C VAL A 183 -1.08 19.86 -11.51
N GLU A 184 0.10 20.18 -12.05
CA GLU A 184 1.32 19.47 -11.68
C GLU A 184 1.60 19.58 -10.17
N PRO A 185 2.24 18.57 -9.55
CA PRO A 185 2.47 18.57 -8.10
C PRO A 185 3.19 19.83 -7.59
N GLU A 186 4.14 20.36 -8.36
CA GLU A 186 4.90 21.57 -8.04
C GLU A 186 4.04 22.84 -8.08
N GLN A 187 2.82 22.75 -8.63
CA GLN A 187 1.84 23.83 -8.73
C GLN A 187 0.73 23.74 -7.68
N LEU A 188 0.78 22.75 -6.77
CA LEU A 188 -0.18 22.63 -5.67
C LEU A 188 -0.10 23.85 -4.74
N ASN A 189 -1.26 24.39 -4.38
CA ASN A 189 -1.37 25.46 -3.40
C ASN A 189 -1.12 24.96 -1.96
N LEU A 190 -1.06 25.88 -0.99
CA LEU A 190 -0.75 25.54 0.40
C LEU A 190 -1.72 24.52 1.02
N GLN A 191 -3.02 24.64 0.78
CA GLN A 191 -4.02 23.73 1.33
C GLN A 191 -3.85 22.32 0.76
N GLN A 192 -3.64 22.23 -0.56
CA GLN A 192 -3.42 20.98 -1.26
C GLN A 192 -2.11 20.30 -0.83
N ARG A 193 -1.03 21.06 -0.65
CA ARG A 193 0.24 20.52 -0.14
C ARG A 193 0.13 20.06 1.31
N SER A 194 -0.63 20.78 2.15
CA SER A 194 -0.92 20.36 3.52
C SER A 194 -1.69 19.04 3.56
N LEU A 195 -2.68 18.87 2.69
CA LEU A 195 -3.41 17.62 2.54
C LEU A 195 -2.52 16.48 2.03
N LEU A 196 -1.68 16.75 1.02
CA LEU A 196 -0.72 15.77 0.50
C LEU A 196 0.30 15.35 1.57
N LEU A 197 0.80 16.30 2.37
CA LEU A 197 1.69 16.05 3.50
C LEU A 197 0.98 15.20 4.56
N HIS A 198 -0.27 15.53 4.89
CA HIS A 198 -1.06 14.75 5.84
C HIS A 198 -1.17 13.29 5.38
N LEU A 199 -1.56 13.04 4.13
CA LEU A 199 -1.68 11.69 3.57
C LEU A 199 -0.32 10.96 3.54
N GLY A 200 0.75 11.66 3.15
CA GLY A 200 2.11 11.13 3.16
C GLY A 200 2.57 10.72 4.56
N SER A 201 2.27 11.53 5.58
CA SER A 201 2.60 11.23 6.98
C SER A 201 1.83 10.02 7.52
N LYS A 202 0.56 9.82 7.13
CA LYS A 202 -0.21 8.61 7.50
C LYS A 202 0.37 7.35 6.87
N LEU A 203 0.73 7.43 5.59
CA LEU A 203 1.35 6.31 4.89
C LEU A 203 2.69 5.95 5.53
N LEU A 204 3.50 6.97 5.83
CA LEU A 204 4.77 6.83 6.52
C LEU A 204 4.60 6.13 7.87
N GLU A 205 3.66 6.59 8.69
CA GLU A 205 3.34 5.97 9.98
C GLU A 205 2.97 4.49 9.79
N THR A 206 2.05 4.21 8.89
CA THR A 206 1.59 2.85 8.59
C THR A 206 2.73 1.94 8.14
N ALA A 207 3.62 2.43 7.28
CA ALA A 207 4.78 1.67 6.78
C ALA A 207 5.75 1.31 7.91
N VAL A 208 6.04 2.26 8.81
CA VAL A 208 6.90 2.01 9.97
C VAL A 208 6.22 0.99 10.91
N LEU A 209 4.97 1.22 11.30
CA LEU A 209 4.26 0.30 12.20
C LEU A 209 4.19 -1.12 11.62
N SER A 210 3.92 -1.26 10.31
CA SER A 210 3.90 -2.54 9.63
C SER A 210 5.27 -3.21 9.60
N LYS A 211 6.35 -2.49 9.28
CA LYS A 211 7.71 -3.06 9.22
C LYS A 211 8.13 -3.67 10.56
N TYR A 212 7.77 -3.00 11.66
CA TYR A 212 8.15 -3.40 13.01
C TYR A 212 7.08 -4.24 13.73
N ASN A 213 5.99 -4.61 13.05
CA ASN A 213 4.88 -5.40 13.60
C ASN A 213 4.25 -4.79 14.87
N PHE A 214 4.10 -3.47 14.90
CA PHE A 214 3.47 -2.78 16.01
C PHE A 214 1.96 -2.73 15.84
N LYS A 215 1.23 -2.92 16.95
CA LYS A 215 -0.21 -2.65 17.03
C LYS A 215 -0.40 -1.17 17.36
N SER A 216 -1.35 -0.51 16.70
CA SER A 216 -1.80 0.81 17.15
C SER A 216 -3.00 0.64 18.05
N TYR A 217 -2.93 1.21 19.26
CA TYR A 217 -4.03 1.18 20.24
C TYR A 217 -4.84 2.47 20.22
N GLU A 218 -4.20 3.62 20.00
CA GLU A 218 -4.85 4.94 20.15
C GLU A 218 -5.19 5.62 18.81
N ASN A 219 -4.70 5.13 17.66
CA ASN A 219 -4.91 5.76 16.34
C ASN A 219 -5.83 4.96 15.39
N TYR A 220 -6.85 4.26 15.90
CA TYR A 220 -7.76 3.44 15.07
C TYR A 220 -8.36 4.21 13.86
N GLU A 221 -8.70 5.49 14.02
CA GLU A 221 -9.22 6.35 12.93
C GLU A 221 -8.16 6.69 11.86
N HIS A 222 -6.85 6.67 12.18
CA HIS A 222 -5.80 6.80 11.15
C HIS A 222 -5.81 5.63 10.17
N TYR A 223 -6.13 4.42 10.64
CA TYR A 223 -6.20 3.21 9.82
C TYR A 223 -7.39 3.24 8.88
N LYS A 224 -8.51 3.84 9.27
CA LYS A 224 -9.72 3.98 8.45
C LYS A 224 -9.49 4.83 7.19
N ILE A 225 -8.58 5.81 7.25
CA ILE A 225 -8.14 6.63 6.11
C ILE A 225 -7.18 5.83 5.20
N CYS A 226 -6.30 5.01 5.76
CA CYS A 226 -5.50 4.03 5.00
C CYS A 226 -6.36 2.91 4.41
N GLU A 227 -7.48 2.55 5.06
CA GLU A 227 -8.48 1.59 4.61
C GLU A 227 -9.33 2.16 3.45
N HIS A 228 -9.58 3.45 3.43
CA HIS A 228 -10.13 4.10 2.24
C HIS A 228 -9.11 4.15 1.07
N ASN A 229 -7.81 3.99 1.32
CA ASN A 229 -6.80 3.71 0.28
C ASN A 229 -6.68 2.20 -0.03
N LEU A 230 -7.11 1.32 0.89
CA LEU A 230 -7.50 -0.07 0.60
C LEU A 230 -8.73 -0.14 -0.34
N LYS A 231 -9.31 0.97 -0.80
CA LYS A 231 -10.29 1.03 -1.91
C LYS A 231 -9.78 0.48 -3.25
N ASN A 232 -8.50 0.12 -3.38
CA ASN A 232 -8.04 -0.82 -4.41
C ASN A 232 -8.63 -2.24 -4.25
N ILE A 233 -9.11 -2.61 -3.05
CA ILE A 233 -10.06 -3.71 -2.79
C ILE A 233 -11.42 -3.43 -3.46
N GLY A 234 -11.79 -2.15 -3.58
CA GLY A 234 -12.95 -1.68 -4.35
C GLY A 234 -12.88 -2.06 -5.83
N ASP A 235 -11.70 -2.09 -6.44
CA ASP A 235 -11.55 -2.54 -7.83
C ASP A 235 -11.67 -4.07 -7.97
N ALA A 236 -11.20 -4.83 -6.99
CA ALA A 236 -11.44 -6.28 -6.94
C ALA A 236 -12.94 -6.63 -6.74
N LEU A 237 -13.68 -5.82 -5.97
CA LEU A 237 -15.14 -5.95 -5.82
C LEU A 237 -15.91 -5.57 -7.08
N LYS A 238 -15.48 -4.55 -7.84
CA LYS A 238 -16.04 -4.21 -9.15
C LYS A 238 -15.87 -5.37 -10.14
N VAL A 239 -14.70 -5.99 -10.20
CA VAL A 239 -14.43 -7.16 -11.06
C VAL A 239 -15.38 -8.32 -10.72
N SER A 240 -15.58 -8.62 -9.43
CA SER A 240 -16.49 -9.67 -8.97
C SER A 240 -17.96 -9.37 -9.31
N THR A 241 -18.39 -8.12 -9.10
CA THR A 241 -19.76 -7.66 -9.37
C THR A 241 -20.07 -7.64 -10.87
N ASN A 242 -19.18 -7.08 -11.68
CA ASN A 242 -19.30 -7.02 -13.13
C ASN A 242 -19.30 -8.42 -13.77
N THR A 243 -18.46 -9.33 -13.26
CA THR A 243 -18.46 -10.75 -13.69
C THR A 243 -19.80 -11.43 -13.39
N SER A 244 -20.37 -11.19 -12.20
CA SER A 244 -21.66 -11.76 -11.81
C SER A 244 -22.83 -11.20 -12.65
N GLN A 245 -22.76 -9.93 -13.04
CA GLN A 245 -23.74 -9.27 -13.91
C GLN A 245 -23.72 -9.87 -15.33
N ILE A 246 -22.53 -10.08 -15.91
CA ILE A 246 -22.38 -10.74 -17.22
C ILE A 246 -22.96 -12.16 -17.18
N LEU A 247 -22.64 -12.94 -16.14
CA LEU A 247 -23.18 -14.29 -15.97
C LEU A 247 -24.71 -14.28 -15.86
N THR A 248 -25.29 -13.32 -15.13
CA THR A 248 -26.75 -13.17 -14.99
C THR A 248 -27.44 -12.89 -16.33
N ILE A 249 -26.87 -12.02 -17.17
CA ILE A 249 -27.41 -11.72 -18.51
C ILE A 249 -27.39 -12.95 -19.42
N GLU A 250 -26.38 -13.79 -19.22
CA GLU A 250 -26.19 -15.05 -19.93
C GLU A 250 -26.98 -16.22 -19.29
N ASN A 251 -27.87 -15.90 -18.34
CA ASN A 251 -28.69 -16.83 -17.56
C ASN A 251 -27.87 -17.92 -16.82
N ILE A 252 -26.65 -17.58 -16.39
CA ILE A 252 -25.79 -18.45 -15.58
C ILE A 252 -25.76 -17.92 -14.12
N PRO A 253 -25.95 -18.79 -13.11
CA PRO A 253 -25.73 -18.42 -11.71
C PRO A 253 -24.32 -17.89 -11.47
N ASN A 254 -24.15 -17.02 -10.47
CA ASN A 254 -22.80 -16.52 -10.14
C ASN A 254 -21.86 -17.68 -9.75
N LEU A 255 -20.56 -17.49 -9.94
CA LEU A 255 -19.54 -18.54 -9.76
C LEU A 255 -19.53 -19.14 -8.35
N LYS A 256 -19.85 -18.36 -7.32
CA LYS A 256 -19.93 -18.83 -5.93
C LYS A 256 -21.13 -19.76 -5.74
N SER A 257 -22.27 -19.42 -6.33
CA SER A 257 -23.47 -20.25 -6.32
C SER A 257 -23.29 -21.54 -7.12
N LEU A 258 -22.53 -21.52 -8.22
CA LEU A 258 -22.21 -22.75 -8.98
C LEU A 258 -21.41 -23.76 -8.16
N TYR A 259 -20.48 -23.29 -7.33
CA TYR A 259 -19.75 -24.16 -6.39
C TYR A 259 -20.66 -24.66 -5.26
N LEU A 260 -21.45 -23.78 -4.64
CA LEU A 260 -22.32 -24.14 -3.51
C LEU A 260 -23.46 -25.09 -3.89
N ASN A 261 -23.88 -25.09 -5.16
CA ASN A 261 -24.89 -26.00 -5.69
C ASN A 261 -24.28 -27.25 -6.32
N GLU A 262 -23.00 -27.55 -6.02
CA GLU A 262 -22.23 -28.71 -6.51
C GLU A 262 -22.13 -28.85 -8.04
N LYS A 263 -22.39 -27.77 -8.79
CA LYS A 263 -22.31 -27.75 -10.26
C LYS A 263 -20.89 -27.52 -10.79
N LEU A 264 -19.98 -27.02 -9.94
CA LEU A 264 -18.56 -26.86 -10.26
C LEU A 264 -17.70 -27.22 -9.04
N ASP A 265 -16.82 -28.21 -9.19
CA ASP A 265 -15.81 -28.56 -8.17
C ASP A 265 -14.44 -27.94 -8.48
N PHE A 266 -13.48 -28.10 -7.56
CA PHE A 266 -12.14 -27.54 -7.72
C PHE A 266 -11.37 -28.15 -8.90
N ASP A 267 -11.59 -29.41 -9.25
CA ASP A 267 -10.90 -30.08 -10.36
C ASP A 267 -11.35 -29.52 -11.72
N LYS A 268 -12.66 -29.29 -11.88
CA LYS A 268 -13.25 -28.61 -13.05
C LYS A 268 -12.78 -27.15 -13.14
N VAL A 269 -12.73 -26.43 -12.02
CA VAL A 269 -12.23 -25.05 -11.96
C VAL A 269 -10.78 -24.95 -12.42
N ILE A 270 -9.92 -25.89 -12.01
CA ILE A 270 -8.52 -25.93 -12.45
C ILE A 270 -8.45 -26.13 -13.97
N LYS A 271 -9.21 -27.08 -14.53
CA LYS A 271 -9.27 -27.30 -15.98
C LYS A 271 -9.72 -26.05 -16.74
N ILE A 272 -10.83 -25.43 -16.32
CA ILE A 272 -11.39 -24.22 -16.94
C ILE A 272 -10.39 -23.06 -16.86
N ARG A 273 -9.74 -22.86 -15.71
CA ARG A 273 -8.81 -21.75 -15.47
C ARG A 273 -7.64 -21.71 -16.46
N HIS A 274 -7.20 -22.87 -16.94
CA HIS A 274 -6.07 -22.98 -17.85
C HIS A 274 -6.43 -22.77 -19.33
N LEU A 275 -7.73 -22.79 -19.67
CA LEU A 275 -8.21 -22.50 -21.01
C LEU A 275 -7.78 -21.11 -21.48
N SER A 276 -7.44 -20.99 -22.76
CA SER A 276 -6.98 -19.71 -23.32
C SER A 276 -8.09 -18.65 -23.31
N THR A 277 -9.36 -19.05 -23.40
CA THR A 277 -10.55 -18.19 -23.27
C THR A 277 -10.73 -17.68 -21.85
N ALA A 278 -10.51 -18.50 -20.83
CA ALA A 278 -10.55 -18.08 -19.42
C ALA A 278 -9.41 -17.13 -19.06
N LYS A 279 -8.22 -17.31 -19.64
CA LYS A 279 -7.10 -16.36 -19.49
C LYS A 279 -7.43 -15.02 -20.15
N TYR A 280 -8.01 -15.05 -21.35
CA TYR A 280 -8.44 -13.86 -22.07
C TYR A 280 -9.56 -13.11 -21.32
N PHE A 281 -10.62 -13.79 -20.91
CA PHE A 281 -11.73 -13.20 -20.16
C PHE A 281 -11.25 -12.55 -18.87
N ARG A 282 -10.40 -13.24 -18.08
CA ARG A 282 -9.82 -12.66 -16.86
C ARG A 282 -9.05 -11.38 -17.15
N LYS A 283 -8.21 -11.38 -18.18
CA LYS A 283 -7.45 -10.18 -18.55
C LYS A 283 -8.39 -9.04 -18.96
N TRP A 284 -9.38 -9.35 -19.80
CA TRP A 284 -10.36 -8.39 -20.30
C TRP A 284 -11.22 -7.80 -19.16
N ILE A 285 -11.83 -8.62 -18.30
CA ILE A 285 -12.75 -8.14 -17.26
C ILE A 285 -12.03 -7.33 -16.18
N ASN A 286 -10.77 -7.65 -15.86
CA ASN A 286 -9.97 -6.82 -14.94
C ASN A 286 -9.72 -5.44 -15.55
N GLN A 287 -9.37 -5.36 -16.83
CA GLN A 287 -9.08 -4.09 -17.50
C GLN A 287 -10.32 -3.22 -17.71
N VAL A 288 -11.47 -3.83 -18.00
CA VAL A 288 -12.71 -3.09 -18.27
C VAL A 288 -13.40 -2.71 -16.95
N SER A 289 -13.32 -3.52 -15.89
CA SER A 289 -13.96 -3.20 -14.60
C SER A 289 -13.30 -2.07 -13.81
N GLU A 290 -12.08 -1.69 -14.18
CA GLU A 290 -11.42 -0.48 -13.67
C GLU A 290 -12.19 0.79 -14.09
N ASN A 291 -12.82 0.78 -15.28
CA ASN A 291 -13.36 1.98 -15.93
C ASN A 291 -14.89 2.00 -16.05
N TYR A 292 -15.56 0.87 -15.82
CA TYR A 292 -17.00 0.73 -16.08
C TYR A 292 -17.74 0.08 -14.90
N ASN A 293 -18.94 0.59 -14.60
CA ASN A 293 -19.84 -0.01 -13.61
C ASN A 293 -20.68 -1.16 -14.20
N ALA A 294 -21.46 -1.84 -13.36
CA ALA A 294 -22.20 -3.04 -13.73
C ALA A 294 -23.26 -2.86 -14.85
N GLN A 295 -23.73 -1.63 -15.10
CA GLN A 295 -24.66 -1.35 -16.19
C GLN A 295 -23.94 -1.05 -17.51
N GLU A 296 -22.75 -0.45 -17.43
CA GLU A 296 -21.92 -0.12 -18.59
C GLU A 296 -21.14 -1.31 -19.12
N ILE A 297 -20.71 -2.22 -18.22
CA ILE A 297 -20.00 -3.45 -18.61
C ILE A 297 -20.82 -4.32 -19.54
N THR A 298 -22.15 -4.35 -19.38
CA THR A 298 -23.06 -5.08 -20.27
C THR A 298 -23.00 -4.57 -21.71
N ARG A 299 -22.92 -3.25 -21.88
CA ARG A 299 -22.83 -2.63 -23.20
C ARG A 299 -21.50 -2.95 -23.86
N GLU A 300 -20.40 -2.84 -23.11
CA GLU A 300 -19.06 -3.17 -23.61
C GLU A 300 -18.91 -4.67 -23.91
N TYR A 301 -19.48 -5.55 -23.08
CA TYR A 301 -19.55 -6.99 -23.35
C TYR A 301 -20.28 -7.28 -24.68
N ILE A 302 -21.45 -6.68 -24.90
CA ILE A 302 -22.22 -6.84 -26.16
C ILE A 302 -21.46 -6.27 -27.36
N ASN A 303 -20.75 -5.15 -27.20
CA ASN A 303 -19.95 -4.53 -28.27
C ASN A 303 -18.76 -5.40 -28.67
N GLU A 304 -18.10 -6.03 -27.69
CA GLU A 304 -16.98 -6.94 -27.90
C GLU A 304 -17.42 -8.24 -28.61
N ILE A 305 -18.59 -8.78 -28.25
CA ILE A 305 -19.18 -9.96 -28.94
C ILE A 305 -19.50 -9.63 -30.41
N LYS A 306 -20.00 -8.42 -30.67
CA LYS A 306 -20.36 -7.96 -32.02
C LYS A 306 -19.15 -7.53 -32.87
N GLY A 307 -17.93 -7.60 -32.33
CA GLY A 307 -16.69 -7.27 -33.05
C GLY A 307 -16.49 -5.77 -33.35
N ASN A 308 -17.24 -4.89 -32.68
CA ASN A 308 -17.28 -3.45 -32.97
C ASN A 308 -16.56 -2.61 -31.89
N SER A 309 -15.59 -3.18 -31.18
CA SER A 309 -14.99 -2.48 -30.04
C SER A 309 -13.89 -1.50 -30.45
N LYS A 310 -13.97 -0.28 -29.89
CA LYS A 310 -12.90 0.74 -29.95
C LYS A 310 -11.60 0.28 -29.25
N PHE A 311 -11.65 -0.85 -28.54
CA PHE A 311 -10.52 -1.43 -27.81
C PHE A 311 -9.39 -1.89 -28.74
N PHE A 312 -9.70 -2.51 -29.89
CA PHE A 312 -8.69 -2.94 -30.89
C PHE A 312 -8.04 -1.78 -31.67
N GLU A 313 -8.63 -0.59 -31.62
CA GLU A 313 -8.07 0.63 -32.22
C GLU A 313 -7.13 1.39 -31.27
N SER A 314 -7.20 1.10 -29.97
CA SER A 314 -6.34 1.67 -28.94
C SER A 314 -4.89 1.17 -29.04
N ASN A 315 -3.92 1.95 -28.55
CA ASN A 315 -2.50 1.56 -28.57
C ASN A 315 -2.22 0.23 -27.84
N SER A 316 -2.97 -0.06 -26.78
CA SER A 316 -2.91 -1.33 -26.04
C SER A 316 -3.50 -2.50 -26.84
N GLY A 317 -4.54 -2.27 -27.64
CA GLY A 317 -5.14 -3.26 -28.56
C GLY A 317 -4.25 -3.58 -29.76
N LYS A 318 -3.55 -2.57 -30.32
CA LYS A 318 -2.58 -2.74 -31.42
C LYS A 318 -1.38 -3.62 -31.03
N PHE A 319 -0.93 -3.55 -29.77
CA PHE A 319 0.14 -4.39 -29.25
C PHE A 319 -0.24 -5.89 -29.23
N ILE A 320 -1.48 -6.22 -28.83
CA ILE A 320 -2.00 -7.59 -28.85
C ILE A 320 -2.12 -8.13 -30.29
N ARG A 321 -2.51 -7.28 -31.25
CA ARG A 321 -2.58 -7.61 -32.68
C ARG A 321 -1.21 -7.91 -33.32
N ASN A 322 -0.15 -7.25 -32.84
CA ASN A 322 1.21 -7.45 -33.36
C ASN A 322 1.88 -8.72 -32.80
N ILE A 323 1.58 -9.07 -31.54
CA ILE A 323 2.06 -10.33 -30.95
C ILE A 323 1.47 -11.55 -31.67
N SER A 324 0.23 -11.47 -32.16
CA SER A 324 -0.39 -12.55 -32.94
C SER A 324 0.20 -12.73 -34.34
N LEU A 325 0.81 -11.70 -34.93
CA LEU A 325 1.41 -11.76 -36.27
C LEU A 325 2.88 -12.22 -36.25
N PHE A 326 3.59 -12.04 -35.13
CA PHE A 326 5.00 -12.45 -35.00
C PHE A 326 5.20 -13.96 -34.73
N GLY A 327 4.16 -14.69 -34.35
CA GLY A 327 4.20 -16.15 -34.14
C GLY A 327 4.05 -17.00 -35.40
N VAL A 328 3.83 -16.39 -36.57
CA VAL A 328 3.50 -17.10 -37.83
C VAL A 328 4.69 -17.16 -38.83
N ASN A 329 5.68 -16.27 -38.70
CA ASN A 329 6.71 -16.10 -39.74
C ASN A 329 8.04 -16.86 -39.53
N THR A 330 8.17 -17.68 -38.49
CA THR A 330 9.38 -18.50 -38.27
C THR A 330 9.29 -19.91 -38.87
N ALA A 331 8.16 -20.29 -39.50
CA ALA A 331 7.93 -21.63 -40.07
C ALA A 331 7.91 -21.70 -41.62
N LEU A 332 8.17 -20.60 -42.34
CA LEU A 332 8.26 -20.57 -43.81
C LEU A 332 9.67 -20.23 -44.34
N GLY A 333 10.70 -20.30 -43.48
CA GLY A 333 12.10 -20.19 -43.90
C GLY A 333 12.73 -21.50 -44.40
N ALA A 334 12.04 -22.64 -44.28
CA ALA A 334 12.54 -23.96 -44.64
C ALA A 334 12.19 -24.40 -46.09
N ALA A 335 11.47 -23.58 -46.86
CA ALA A 335 11.04 -23.91 -48.21
C ALA A 335 11.94 -23.36 -49.34
N ILE A 336 13.02 -22.60 -49.02
CA ILE A 336 13.85 -21.94 -50.05
C ILE A 336 15.28 -22.51 -50.18
N ALA A 337 15.77 -23.40 -49.32
CA ALA A 337 17.18 -23.85 -49.41
C ALA A 337 17.45 -25.34 -49.12
N GLY A 338 16.85 -26.26 -49.89
CA GLY A 338 17.47 -27.54 -50.27
C GLY A 338 17.68 -28.66 -49.22
N PRO A 339 18.10 -29.87 -49.65
CA PRO A 339 17.87 -31.14 -48.95
C PRO A 339 18.78 -31.47 -47.75
N ILE A 340 19.54 -30.51 -47.22
CA ILE A 340 20.61 -30.81 -46.23
C ILE A 340 20.21 -30.40 -44.79
N GLY A 341 19.05 -29.79 -44.58
CA GLY A 341 18.64 -29.30 -43.25
C GLY A 341 17.82 -30.27 -42.38
N ILE A 342 17.59 -31.52 -42.80
CA ILE A 342 16.81 -32.49 -42.02
C ILE A 342 17.75 -33.24 -41.06
N ALA A 343 18.06 -32.64 -39.91
CA ALA A 343 18.52 -33.37 -38.73
C ALA A 343 18.49 -32.50 -37.46
N ALA A 344 17.30 -32.32 -36.88
CA ALA A 344 17.02 -32.13 -35.45
C ALA A 344 15.56 -31.64 -35.36
N GLY A 345 14.57 -32.48 -35.11
CA GLY A 345 14.55 -33.48 -34.06
C GLY A 345 13.31 -33.22 -33.22
N TYR A 346 12.17 -33.66 -33.75
CA TYR A 346 10.97 -34.12 -33.06
C TYR A 346 10.84 -33.82 -31.56
N GLY A 347 9.97 -32.86 -31.24
CA GLY A 347 9.57 -32.56 -29.87
C GLY A 347 8.36 -31.62 -29.74
N LEU A 348 7.37 -31.65 -30.66
CA LEU A 348 6.12 -30.86 -30.57
C LEU A 348 4.90 -31.55 -31.23
N GLY A 349 4.66 -32.84 -30.95
CA GLY A 349 3.64 -33.63 -31.66
C GLY A 349 2.23 -33.71 -31.03
N LEU A 350 1.95 -33.07 -29.89
CA LEU A 350 0.64 -33.16 -29.23
C LEU A 350 0.05 -31.79 -28.80
N LEU A 351 0.52 -30.68 -29.37
CA LEU A 351 0.01 -29.34 -29.09
C LEU A 351 -0.59 -28.62 -30.30
N GLU A 352 -0.74 -29.28 -31.45
CA GLU A 352 -1.11 -28.57 -32.69
C GLU A 352 -2.56 -28.71 -33.15
N THR A 353 -3.38 -29.62 -32.61
CA THR A 353 -4.76 -29.75 -33.09
C THR A 353 -5.75 -28.83 -32.39
N TYR A 354 -5.50 -28.45 -31.13
CA TYR A 354 -6.42 -27.58 -30.35
C TYR A 354 -6.17 -26.07 -30.52
N TRP A 355 -5.03 -25.67 -31.06
CA TRP A 355 -4.67 -24.25 -31.21
C TRP A 355 -5.23 -23.63 -32.50
N LEU A 356 -5.41 -24.43 -33.56
CA LEU A 356 -5.78 -23.95 -34.90
C LEU A 356 -7.26 -23.54 -35.01
N ASP A 357 -8.19 -24.20 -34.32
CA ASP A 357 -9.61 -23.85 -34.38
C ASP A 357 -9.96 -22.56 -33.61
N SER A 358 -9.13 -22.16 -32.64
CA SER A 358 -9.35 -20.98 -31.80
C SER A 358 -8.74 -19.68 -32.35
N ILE A 359 -8.02 -19.77 -33.48
CA ILE A 359 -7.43 -18.63 -34.19
C ILE A 359 -8.31 -18.21 -35.38
N LEU A 360 -9.14 -19.11 -35.91
CA LEU A 360 -10.01 -18.83 -37.07
C LEU A 360 -11.36 -18.18 -36.72
N LYS A 361 -11.71 -18.08 -35.42
CA LYS A 361 -12.82 -17.27 -34.91
C LYS A 361 -12.27 -16.36 -33.81
N GLY A 362 -12.20 -15.05 -34.04
CA GLY A 362 -11.59 -14.10 -33.11
C GLY A 362 -12.08 -14.28 -31.66
N LYS A 363 -11.16 -14.32 -30.69
CA LYS A 363 -11.50 -14.55 -29.27
C LYS A 363 -12.30 -13.38 -28.71
N ASN A 364 -13.44 -13.67 -28.07
CA ASN A 364 -14.26 -12.69 -27.36
C ASN A 364 -14.64 -13.19 -25.93
N PRO A 365 -15.18 -12.32 -25.05
CA PRO A 365 -15.50 -12.68 -23.67
C PRO A 365 -16.59 -13.76 -23.51
N SER A 366 -17.56 -13.89 -24.43
CA SER A 366 -18.65 -14.87 -24.31
C SER A 366 -18.14 -16.30 -24.41
N MET A 367 -17.03 -16.53 -25.12
CA MET A 367 -16.41 -17.85 -25.23
C MET A 367 -15.95 -18.43 -23.88
N PHE A 368 -15.71 -17.61 -22.85
CA PHE A 368 -15.46 -18.10 -21.49
C PHE A 368 -16.74 -18.53 -20.79
N ILE A 369 -17.82 -17.77 -21.00
CA ILE A 369 -19.14 -18.06 -20.45
C ILE A 369 -19.68 -19.36 -21.01
N ASP A 370 -19.52 -19.60 -22.32
CA ASP A 370 -19.90 -20.85 -22.97
C ASP A 370 -19.17 -22.05 -22.35
N LYS A 371 -17.89 -21.90 -22.00
CA LYS A 371 -17.11 -22.96 -21.32
C LYS A 371 -17.54 -23.21 -19.89
N ILE A 372 -18.04 -22.19 -19.18
CA ILE A 372 -18.68 -22.40 -17.88
C ILE A 372 -20.01 -23.14 -18.07
N ARG A 373 -20.81 -22.77 -19.07
CA ARG A 373 -22.10 -23.39 -19.37
C ARG A 373 -21.95 -24.88 -19.70
N GLU A 374 -21.03 -25.22 -20.60
CA GLU A 374 -20.71 -26.61 -20.97
C GLU A 374 -20.36 -27.47 -19.73
N GLU A 375 -19.54 -26.96 -18.82
CA GLU A 375 -19.10 -27.71 -17.63
C GLU A 375 -20.20 -27.86 -16.57
N VAL A 376 -21.12 -26.89 -16.50
CA VAL A 376 -22.29 -26.93 -15.61
C VAL A 376 -23.33 -27.92 -16.13
N GLU A 377 -23.60 -27.92 -17.43
CA GLU A 377 -24.56 -28.83 -18.09
C GLU A 377 -24.07 -30.29 -18.08
N ASN A 378 -22.76 -30.53 -18.26
CA ASN A 378 -22.14 -31.86 -18.14
C ASN A 378 -22.15 -32.45 -16.71
N THR A 379 -22.79 -31.80 -15.75
CA THR A 379 -22.95 -32.28 -14.36
C THR A 379 -24.37 -32.77 -14.08
N GLU A 380 -25.31 -32.58 -15.03
CA GLU A 380 -26.72 -33.01 -14.92
C GLU A 380 -27.03 -34.33 -15.67
N ASP A 381 -26.03 -34.92 -16.33
CA ASP A 381 -26.00 -36.31 -16.83
C ASP A 381 -25.05 -37.16 -15.97
#